data_AF-A0A8J6ZEP9-F1
#
_entry.id   AF-A0A8J6ZEP9-F1
#
_cell.length_a   1.000
_cell.length_b   1.000
_cell.length_c   1.000
_cell.angle_alpha   90.00
_cell.angle_beta   90.00
_cell.angle_gamma   90.00
#
_symmetry.space_group_name_H-M   'P 1'
#
loop_
_entity.id
_entity.type
_entity.pdbx_description
1 polymer ?
#
loop_
_entity_poly.entity_id
_entity_poly.type
_entity_poly.pdbx_seq_one_letter_code
_entity_poly.pdbx_strand_id
1 'polypeptide(L)' 'MLQIIKATCTNGELVLSEKLSSELEGKTLQVMIIEPSEPNQDYQASKIQQFLARVNNYSFQLPADYKFNRDEIYER' A
#
# COMPACT_ATOMS: atom_id res chain seq x y z
N MET A 1 3.99 -8.07 -6.11
CA MET A 1 3.10 -7.00 -6.60
C MET A 1 2.27 -6.52 -5.44
N LEU A 2 2.16 -5.21 -5.22
CA LEU A 2 1.38 -4.64 -4.13
C LEU A 2 0.13 -3.97 -4.73
N GLN A 3 -1.05 -4.34 -4.25
CA GLN A 3 -2.34 -3.88 -4.77
C GLN A 3 -3.22 -3.45 -3.59
N ILE A 4 -3.93 -2.33 -3.75
CA ILE A 4 -4.92 -1.85 -2.77
C ILE A 4 -6.30 -2.10 -3.35
N ILE A 5 -7.08 -2.90 -2.64
CA ILE A 5 -8.42 -3.28 -3.04
C ILE A 5 -9.35 -2.93 -1.88
N LYS A 6 -10.50 -2.32 -2.18
CA LYS A 6 -11.52 -2.06 -1.16
C LYS A 6 -12.12 -3.40 -0.72
N ALA A 7 -12.36 -3.54 0.57
CA ALA A 7 -12.97 -4.74 1.11
C ALA A 7 -13.93 -4.37 2.23
N THR A 8 -14.97 -5.19 2.38
CA THR A 8 -15.94 -5.06 3.46
C THR A 8 -15.80 -6.26 4.38
N CYS A 9 -15.71 -6.00 5.69
CA CYS A 9 -15.79 -7.05 6.69
C CYS A 9 -17.26 -7.39 6.92
N THR A 10 -17.67 -8.61 6.58
CA THR A 10 -19.04 -9.11 6.79
C THR A 10 -18.94 -10.42 7.55
N ASN A 11 -19.60 -10.52 8.70
CA ASN A 11 -19.56 -11.71 9.57
C ASN A 11 -18.15 -12.15 9.98
N GLY A 12 -17.20 -11.20 10.09
CA GLY A 12 -15.81 -11.51 10.40
C GLY A 12 -14.99 -12.00 9.20
N GLU A 13 -15.58 -12.07 8.02
CA GLU A 13 -14.91 -12.41 6.77
C GLU A 13 -14.60 -11.16 5.94
N LEU A 14 -13.41 -11.10 5.35
CA LEU A 14 -13.01 -10.01 4.48
C LEU A 14 -13.47 -10.29 3.04
N VAL A 15 -14.44 -9.52 2.56
CA VAL A 15 -14.98 -9.64 1.19
C VAL A 15 -14.41 -8.53 0.32
N LEU A 16 -13.61 -8.89 -0.68
CA LEU A 16 -13.02 -7.94 -1.63
C LEU A 16 -14.08 -7.39 -2.59
N SER A 17 -13.97 -6.11 -2.98
CA SER A 17 -14.88 -5.47 -3.93
C SER A 17 -14.70 -5.95 -5.37
N GLU A 18 -13.57 -6.57 -5.69
CA GLU A 18 -13.23 -7.09 -7.01
C GLU A 18 -12.51 -8.44 -6.90
N LYS A 19 -12.47 -9.19 -8.02
CA LYS A 19 -11.75 -10.47 -8.09
C LYS A 19 -10.25 -10.23 -8.23
N LEU A 20 -9.47 -11.06 -7.54
CA LEU A 20 -8.02 -11.12 -7.73
C LEU A 20 -7.67 -11.78 -9.08
N SER A 21 -6.52 -11.43 -9.63
CA SER A 21 -6.00 -12.05 -10.86
C SER A 21 -5.83 -13.56 -10.69
N SER A 22 -6.17 -14.33 -11.74
CA SER A 22 -5.96 -15.78 -11.79
C SER A 22 -4.48 -16.17 -11.63
N GLU A 23 -3.55 -15.25 -11.88
CA GLU A 23 -2.12 -15.45 -11.61
C GLU A 23 -1.78 -15.60 -10.11
N LEU A 24 -2.71 -15.25 -9.23
CA LEU A 24 -2.57 -15.35 -7.77
C LEU A 24 -3.19 -16.63 -7.20
N GLU A 25 -3.83 -17.46 -8.02
CA GLU A 25 -4.41 -18.72 -7.58
C GLU A 25 -3.35 -19.64 -6.96
N GLY A 26 -3.66 -20.21 -5.80
CA GLY A 26 -2.76 -21.10 -5.05
C GLY A 26 -1.60 -20.41 -4.32
N LYS A 27 -1.45 -19.07 -4.42
CA LYS A 27 -0.39 -18.33 -3.72
C LYS A 27 -0.87 -17.82 -2.36
N THR A 28 0.02 -17.83 -1.37
CA THR A 28 -0.21 -17.14 -0.09
C THR A 28 0.00 -15.65 -0.26
N LEU A 29 -0.98 -14.84 0.15
CA LEU A 29 -0.94 -13.39 0.06
C LEU A 29 -0.81 -12.79 1.46
N GLN A 30 0.06 -11.79 1.59
CA GLN A 30 0.13 -10.96 2.79
C GLN A 30 -0.90 -9.83 2.67
N VAL A 31 -1.78 -9.70 3.66
CA VAL A 31 -2.87 -8.71 3.66
C VAL A 31 -2.59 -7.64 4.70
N MET A 32 -2.76 -6.38 4.33
CA MET A 32 -2.73 -5.23 5.24
C MET A 32 -4.12 -4.60 5.28
N ILE A 33 -4.72 -4.52 6.47
CA ILE A 33 -6.04 -3.93 6.67
C ILE A 33 -5.84 -2.49 7.15
N ILE A 34 -6.47 -1.55 6.45
CA ILE A 34 -6.41 -0.13 6.78
C ILE A 34 -7.85 0.33 7.03
N GLU A 35 -8.19 0.62 8.27
CA GLU A 35 -9.49 1.17 8.62
C GLU A 35 -9.58 2.64 8.18
N PRO A 36 -10.69 3.05 7.54
CA PRO A 36 -10.89 4.45 7.18
C PRO A 36 -11.11 5.28 8.44
N SER A 37 -10.11 6.07 8.81
CA SER A 37 -10.26 7.15 9.79
C SER A 37 -10.89 8.35 9.06
N GLU A 38 -12.15 8.63 9.39
CA GLU A 38 -13.01 9.74 8.88
C GLU A 38 -13.57 9.61 7.44
N PRO A 39 -14.74 10.22 7.14
CA PRO A 39 -15.58 9.85 5.99
C PRO A 39 -15.05 10.29 4.61
N ASN A 40 -13.89 10.95 4.54
CA ASN A 40 -13.24 11.27 3.26
C ASN A 40 -12.40 10.08 2.76
N GLN A 41 -13.09 8.96 2.51
CA GLN A 41 -12.51 7.70 2.02
C GLN A 41 -11.72 7.87 0.71
N ASP A 42 -12.15 8.78 -0.17
CA ASP A 42 -11.48 9.02 -1.45
C ASP A 42 -10.17 9.83 -1.31
N TYR A 43 -10.03 10.63 -0.25
CA TYR A 43 -8.83 11.42 -0.01
C TYR A 43 -7.70 10.58 0.62
N GLN A 44 -8.04 9.63 1.48
CA GLN A 44 -7.06 8.71 2.09
C GLN A 44 -6.58 7.65 1.09
N ALA A 45 -7.51 7.03 0.35
CA ALA A 45 -7.15 6.06 -0.69
C ALA A 45 -6.25 6.68 -1.78
N SER A 46 -6.54 7.93 -2.19
CA SER A 46 -5.70 8.64 -3.16
C SER A 46 -4.32 8.99 -2.62
N LYS A 47 -4.18 9.38 -1.35
CA LYS A 47 -2.85 9.60 -0.73
C LYS A 47 -2.01 8.33 -0.67
N ILE A 48 -2.61 7.20 -0.30
CA ILE A 48 -1.88 5.93 -0.23
C ILE A 48 -1.49 5.49 -1.65
N GLN A 49 -2.40 5.59 -2.64
CA GLN A 49 -2.06 5.31 -4.03
C GLN A 49 -0.96 6.24 -4.57
N GLN A 50 -1.01 7.54 -4.25
CA GLN A 50 0.04 8.50 -4.63
C GLN A 50 1.38 8.18 -3.96
N PHE A 51 1.37 7.81 -2.68
CA PHE A 51 2.56 7.39 -1.96
C PHE A 51 3.16 6.13 -2.59
N LEU A 52 2.35 5.12 -2.91
CA LEU A 52 2.82 3.89 -3.52
C LEU A 52 3.29 4.08 -4.96
N ALA A 53 2.59 4.92 -5.74
CA ALA A 53 3.06 5.30 -7.07
C ALA A 53 4.41 6.03 -6.97
N ARG A 54 4.59 6.90 -5.97
CA ARG A 54 5.87 7.54 -5.69
C ARG A 54 6.92 6.52 -5.26
N VAL A 55 6.63 5.60 -4.36
CA VAL A 55 7.57 4.55 -3.95
C VAL A 55 7.94 3.66 -5.14
N ASN A 56 6.99 3.25 -5.99
CA ASN A 56 7.31 2.44 -7.16
C ASN A 56 8.19 3.20 -8.16
N ASN A 57 7.88 4.47 -8.46
CA ASN A 57 8.66 5.28 -9.40
C ASN A 57 10.01 5.75 -8.86
N TYR A 58 10.13 5.89 -7.54
CA TYR A 58 11.33 6.41 -6.85
C TYR A 58 11.92 5.38 -5.89
N SER A 59 11.63 4.09 -6.05
CA SER A 59 12.29 3.02 -5.30
C SER A 59 13.68 2.84 -5.90
N PHE A 60 14.59 3.72 -5.51
CA PHE A 60 16.00 3.49 -5.77
C PHE A 60 16.42 2.28 -4.93
N GLN A 61 17.13 1.34 -5.56
CA GLN A 61 17.81 0.30 -4.81
C GLN A 61 18.85 0.99 -3.95
N LEU A 62 18.58 1.00 -2.65
CA LEU A 62 19.53 1.50 -1.68
C LEU A 62 20.76 0.60 -1.70
N PRO A 63 21.97 1.18 -1.76
CA PRO A 63 23.20 0.43 -1.54
C PRO A 63 23.11 -0.35 -0.22
N ALA A 64 23.73 -1.52 -0.16
CA ALA A 64 23.68 -2.40 1.02
C ALA A 64 24.23 -1.72 2.29
N ASP A 65 25.04 -0.68 2.13
CA ASP A 65 25.65 0.14 3.17
C ASP A 65 24.91 1.46 3.43
N TYR A 66 23.73 1.69 2.83
CA TYR A 66 22.97 2.91 3.05
C TYR A 66 22.62 3.08 4.52
N LYS A 67 23.02 4.22 5.08
CA LYS A 67 22.61 4.69 6.39
C LYS A 67 21.74 5.92 6.21
N PHE A 68 20.52 5.84 6.72
CA PHE A 68 19.60 6.97 6.72
C PHE A 68 20.24 8.14 7.49
N ASN A 69 20.60 9.21 6.76
CA ASN A 69 21.13 10.43 7.34
C ASN A 69 19.98 11.42 7.58
N ARG A 70 19.67 11.67 8.85
CA ARG A 70 18.58 12.57 9.25
C ARG A 70 18.86 14.03 8.90
N ASP A 71 20.13 14.41 8.73
CA ASP A 71 20.54 15.78 8.48
C ASP A 71 20.27 16.22 7.02
N GLU A 72 20.13 15.29 6.08
CA GLU A 72 19.79 15.57 4.67
C GLU A 72 18.35 16.11 4.46
N ILE A 73 17.50 16.02 5.49
CA ILE A 73 16.09 16.44 5.41
C ILE A 73 15.96 17.97 5.37
N TYR A 74 16.95 18.70 5.90
CA TYR A 74 16.87 20.15 6.10
C TYR A 74 17.69 20.96 5.08
N GLU A 75 18.35 20.32 4.11
CA GLU A 75 19.17 21.00 3.08
C GLU A 75 18.36 21.46 1.83
N ARG A 76 17.02 21.53 1.91
CA ARG A 76 16.17 22.03 0.81
C ARG A 76 15.41 23.28 1.16
#